data_AF-A0A1F2RGD3-F1
#
_entry.id   AF-A0A1F2RGD3-F1
#
_cell.length_a   1.000
_cell.length_b   1.000
_cell.length_c   1.000
_cell.angle_alpha   90.00
_cell.angle_beta   90.00
_cell.angle_gamma   90.00
#
_symmetry.space_group_name_H-M   'P 1'
#
loop_
_entity.id
_entity.type
_entity.pdbx_description
1 polymer ?
#
loop_
_entity_poly.entity_id
_entity_poly.type
_entity_poly.pdbx_seq_one_letter_code
_entity_poly.pdbx_strand_id
1 'polypeptide(L)'
;MQLGTERRKRIRQRLEPILKEYHPDLQFISVFVDSLRENLGIVVQLDEKPILLKFGWVDFISSSELTLRQDVFAQLAQKLPSHQQSAR
;
A
#
# COMPACT_ATOMS: atom_id res chain seq x y z
N MET A 1 2.23 -16.48 3.20
CA MET A 1 1.61 -17.32 2.15
C MET A 1 1.24 -16.44 0.94
N GLN A 2 1.30 -16.97 -0.28
CA GLN A 2 0.86 -16.22 -1.47
C GLN A 2 -0.67 -16.22 -1.58
N LEU A 3 -1.25 -15.06 -1.85
CA LEU A 3 -2.67 -14.94 -2.21
C LEU A 3 -2.89 -15.46 -3.63
N GLY A 4 -4.06 -16.07 -3.89
CA GLY A 4 -4.45 -16.47 -5.23
C GLY A 4 -4.49 -15.27 -6.20
N THR A 5 -4.28 -15.54 -7.50
CA THR A 5 -4.11 -14.51 -8.55
C THR A 5 -5.24 -13.49 -8.59
N GLU A 6 -6.49 -13.94 -8.53
CA GLU A 6 -7.67 -13.04 -8.55
C GLU A 6 -7.70 -12.09 -7.36
N ARG A 7 -7.33 -12.57 -6.17
CA ARG A 7 -7.31 -11.74 -4.97
C ARG A 7 -6.19 -10.70 -5.03
N ARG A 8 -5.01 -11.06 -5.53
CA ARG A 8 -3.92 -10.10 -5.76
C ARG A 8 -4.34 -9.02 -6.75
N LYS A 9 -5.01 -9.39 -7.84
CA LYS A 9 -5.53 -8.44 -8.84
C LYS A 9 -6.50 -7.44 -8.24
N ARG A 10 -7.47 -7.89 -7.43
CA ARG A 10 -8.43 -7.02 -6.75
C ARG A 10 -7.75 -6.05 -5.76
N ILE A 11 -6.80 -6.55 -4.96
CA ILE A 11 -6.05 -5.72 -4.02
C ILE A 11 -5.26 -4.65 -4.77
N ARG A 12 -4.57 -5.04 -5.85
CA ARG A 12 -3.85 -4.10 -6.71
C ARG A 12 -4.79 -3.04 -7.29
N GLN A 13 -5.90 -3.45 -7.91
CA GLN A 13 -6.90 -2.52 -8.48
C GLN A 13 -7.43 -1.50 -7.47
N ARG A 14 -7.57 -1.92 -6.20
CA ARG A 14 -8.02 -1.03 -5.13
C ARG A 14 -6.94 -0.05 -4.66
N LEU A 15 -5.68 -0.48 -4.59
CA LEU A 15 -4.59 0.34 -4.04
C LEU A 15 -3.88 1.20 -5.06
N GLU A 16 -3.77 0.75 -6.30
CA GLU A 16 -3.03 1.45 -7.35
C GLU A 16 -3.52 2.89 -7.54
N PRO A 17 -4.84 3.20 -7.58
CA PRO A 17 -5.32 4.59 -7.62
C PRO A 17 -4.89 5.42 -6.40
N ILE A 18 -4.96 4.85 -5.20
CA ILE A 18 -4.59 5.52 -3.94
C ILE A 18 -3.09 5.84 -3.93
N LEU A 19 -2.25 4.91 -4.39
CA LEU A 19 -0.81 5.12 -4.49
C LEU A 19 -0.47 6.24 -5.48
N LYS A 20 -1.15 6.27 -6.63
CA LYS A 20 -0.97 7.32 -7.66
C LYS A 20 -1.47 8.69 -7.21
N GLU A 21 -2.51 8.71 -6.36
CA GLU A 21 -2.99 9.94 -5.72
C GLU A 21 -1.94 10.53 -4.77
N TYR A 22 -1.20 9.68 -4.03
CA TYR A 22 -0.14 10.13 -3.13
C TYR A 22 1.12 10.56 -3.89
N HIS A 23 1.60 9.74 -4.83
CA HIS A 23 2.77 10.04 -5.65
C HIS A 23 2.68 9.28 -6.99
N PRO A 24 2.80 9.96 -8.15
CA PRO A 24 2.59 9.34 -9.46
C PRO A 24 3.58 8.21 -9.76
N ASP A 25 4.79 8.27 -9.21
CA ASP A 25 5.82 7.26 -9.46
C ASP A 25 5.77 6.04 -8.51
N LEU A 26 4.86 6.02 -7.52
CA LEU A 26 4.70 4.84 -6.67
C LEU A 26 4.19 3.65 -7.48
N GLN A 27 4.90 2.52 -7.39
CA GLN A 27 4.57 1.28 -8.07
C GLN A 27 4.13 0.21 -7.08
N PHE A 28 3.05 -0.49 -7.39
CA PHE A 28 2.67 -1.70 -6.66
C PHE A 28 3.52 -2.89 -7.14
N ILE A 29 4.31 -3.46 -6.24
CA ILE A 29 5.22 -4.57 -6.57
C ILE A 29 4.60 -5.92 -6.22
N SER A 30 4.18 -6.11 -4.97
CA SER A 30 3.64 -7.39 -4.52
C SER A 30 2.74 -7.27 -3.30
N VAL A 31 1.97 -8.34 -3.04
CA VAL A 31 1.15 -8.48 -1.84
C VAL A 31 1.21 -9.91 -1.33
N PHE A 32 1.27 -10.04 -0.01
CA PHE A 32 1.30 -11.30 0.71
C PHE A 32 0.56 -11.18 2.03
N VAL A 33 0.14 -12.32 2.56
CA VAL A 33 -0.36 -12.43 3.94
C VAL A 33 0.63 -13.20 4.78
N ASP A 34 0.69 -12.90 6.07
CA ASP A 34 1.45 -13.69 7.03
C ASP A 34 0.90 -15.13 7.15
N SER A 35 1.56 -15.97 7.93
CA SER A 35 1.17 -17.38 8.13
C SER A 35 -0.18 -17.51 8.82
N LEU A 36 -0.50 -16.59 9.74
CA LEU A 36 -1.74 -16.57 10.52
C LEU A 36 -2.92 -15.93 9.77
N ARG A 37 -2.67 -15.28 8.63
CA ARG A 37 -3.64 -14.49 7.86
C ARG A 37 -4.24 -13.32 8.66
N GLU A 38 -3.46 -12.80 9.60
CA GLU A 38 -3.83 -11.66 10.41
C GLU A 38 -3.37 -10.36 9.77
N ASN A 39 -2.22 -10.40 9.07
CA ASN A 39 -1.61 -9.22 8.46
C ASN A 39 -1.48 -9.36 6.95
N LEU A 40 -1.78 -8.27 6.25
CA LEU A 40 -1.52 -8.05 4.84
C LEU A 40 -0.26 -7.18 4.69
N GLY A 41 0.75 -7.70 4.02
CA GLY A 41 1.93 -6.97 3.59
C GLY A 41 1.82 -6.58 2.12
N ILE A 42 2.02 -5.31 1.81
CA ILE A 42 2.03 -4.79 0.44
C ILE A 42 3.37 -4.10 0.21
N VAL A 43 4.10 -4.54 -0.80
CA VAL A 43 5.34 -3.90 -1.22
C VAL A 43 5.02 -2.90 -2.31
N VAL A 44 5.32 -1.65 -2.04
CA VAL A 44 5.33 -0.58 -3.04
C VAL A 44 6.76 -0.12 -3.25
N GLN A 45 7.03 0.53 -4.38
CA GLN A 45 8.35 1.02 -4.70
C GLN A 45 8.24 2.46 -5.21
N LEU A 46 9.09 3.33 -4.68
CA LEU A 46 9.35 4.65 -5.23
C LEU A 46 10.81 4.67 -5.64
N ASP A 47 11.08 4.98 -6.91
CA ASP A 47 12.41 4.84 -7.52
C ASP A 47 12.98 3.42 -7.33
N GLU A 48 14.09 3.29 -6.60
CA GLU A 48 14.73 2.00 -6.26
C GLU A 48 14.46 1.57 -4.79
N LYS A 49 13.61 2.31 -4.06
CA LYS A 49 13.37 2.09 -2.63
C LYS A 49 12.08 1.29 -2.41
N PRO A 50 12.15 0.02 -2.00
CA PRO A 50 10.98 -0.74 -1.61
C PRO A 50 10.46 -0.27 -0.24
N ILE A 51 9.14 -0.16 -0.13
CA ILE A 51 8.42 0.28 1.06
C ILE A 51 7.36 -0.77 1.37
N LEU A 52 7.41 -1.34 2.57
CA LEU A 52 6.41 -2.29 3.03
C LEU A 52 5.28 -1.54 3.73
N LEU A 53 4.07 -1.59 3.19
CA LEU A 53 2.84 -1.20 3.88
C LEU A 53 2.25 -2.42 4.60
N LYS A 54 1.77 -2.23 5.82
CA LYS A 54 1.20 -3.30 6.67
C LYS A 54 -0.23 -2.94 7.06
N PHE A 55 -1.14 -3.90 6.92
CA PHE A 55 -2.54 -3.74 7.32
C PHE A 55 -3.00 -4.99 8.08
N GLY A 56 -3.97 -4.84 8.98
CA GLY A 56 -4.76 -5.98 9.43
C GLY A 56 -5.55 -6.55 8.24
N TRP A 57 -5.54 -7.87 8.05
CA TRP A 57 -6.20 -8.49 6.90
C TRP A 57 -7.71 -8.24 6.92
N VAL A 58 -8.34 -8.41 8.09
CA VAL A 58 -9.78 -8.19 8.29
C VAL A 58 -10.13 -6.72 8.11
N ASP A 59 -9.34 -5.82 8.70
CA ASP A 59 -9.55 -4.38 8.60
C ASP A 59 -9.38 -3.89 7.16
N PHE A 60 -8.40 -4.45 6.44
CA PHE A 60 -8.19 -4.10 5.03
C PHE A 60 -9.41 -4.45 4.19
N ILE A 61 -10.00 -5.64 4.35
CA ILE A 61 -11.15 -6.05 3.52
C ILE A 61 -12.46 -5.35 3.91
N SER A 62 -12.60 -4.89 5.16
CA SER A 62 -13.81 -4.26 5.68
C SER A 62 -13.78 -2.73 5.61
N SER A 63 -12.60 -2.12 5.49
CA SER A 63 -12.44 -0.67 5.49
C SER A 63 -13.12 -0.01 4.30
N SER A 64 -13.64 1.20 4.52
CA SER A 64 -14.05 2.08 3.44
C SER A 64 -12.84 2.52 2.61
N GLU A 65 -13.09 2.99 1.39
CA GLU A 65 -12.01 3.54 0.55
C GLU A 65 -11.34 4.76 1.18
N LEU A 66 -12.12 5.62 1.86
CA LEU A 66 -11.61 6.80 2.56
C LEU A 66 -10.66 6.42 3.70
N THR A 67 -11.05 5.46 4.54
CA THR A 67 -10.22 4.98 5.65
C THR A 67 -8.94 4.34 5.12
N LEU A 68 -9.04 3.51 4.08
CA LEU A 68 -7.87 2.90 3.47
C LEU A 68 -6.90 3.95 2.90
N ARG A 69 -7.42 5.00 2.26
CA ARG A 69 -6.61 6.12 1.75
C ARG A 69 -5.83 6.78 2.88
N GLN A 70 -6.51 7.10 3.99
CA GLN A 70 -5.88 7.73 5.16
C GLN A 70 -4.75 6.84 5.73
N ASP A 71 -4.99 5.54 5.87
CA ASP A 71 -4.00 4.60 6.40
C ASP A 71 -2.78 4.46 5.49
N VAL A 72 -3.01 4.37 4.16
CA VAL A 72 -1.93 4.33 3.17
C VAL A 72 -1.07 5.60 3.27
N PHE A 73 -1.72 6.78 3.30
CA PHE A 73 -1.02 8.06 3.33
C PHE A 73 -0.23 8.24 4.63
N ALA A 74 -0.81 7.85 5.77
CA ALA A 74 -0.15 7.89 7.06
C ALA A 74 1.11 7.00 7.08
N GLN A 75 1.01 5.78 6.57
CA GLN A 75 2.17 4.88 6.49
C GLN A 75 3.24 5.37 5.52
N LEU A 76 2.85 5.93 4.38
CA LEU A 76 3.80 6.49 3.41
C LEU A 76 4.49 7.71 3.99
N ALA A 77 3.78 8.63 4.65
CA ALA A 77 4.35 9.82 5.27
C ALA A 77 5.35 9.50 6.40
N GLN A 78 5.19 8.35 7.07
CA GLN A 78 6.15 7.89 8.09
C GLN A 78 7.42 7.26 7.49
N LYS A 79 7.32 6.68 6.28
CA LYS A 79 8.39 5.88 5.66
C LYS A 79 9.16 6.61 4.58
N LEU A 80 8.48 7.54 3.91
CA LEU A 80 9.09 8.45 2.98
C LEU A 80 9.54 9.68 3.76
N PRO A 81 10.81 10.11 3.63
CA PRO A 81 11.21 11.39 4.18
C PRO A 81 10.29 12.46 3.59
N SER A 82 9.85 13.40 4.43
CA SER A 82 8.99 14.50 4.05
C SER A 82 9.52 15.14 2.76
N HIS A 83 8.87 14.90 1.63
CA HIS A 83 9.02 15.75 0.44
C HIS A 83 8.30 17.08 0.73
N GLN A 84 8.74 17.78 1.77
CA GLN A 84 8.55 19.22 1.84
C GLN A 84 9.75 19.86 1.14
N GLN A 85 9.42 20.64 0.11
CA GLN A 85 10.25 21.69 -0.50
C GLN A 85 11.31 21.25 -1.51
N SER A 86 10.90 21.12 -2.77
CA SER A 86 11.70 21.66 -3.89
C SER A 86 10.78 22.05 -5.04
N ALA A 87 10.04 23.14 -4.82
CA ALA A 87 9.73 24.09 -5.87
C ALA A 87 10.32 25.43 -5.40
N ARG A 88 11.60 25.62 -5.72
CA ARG A 88 12.18 26.96 -5.90
C ARG A 88 11.91 27.38 -7.32
#